data_AF-A0A1G0H2Y1-F1
#
_entry.id   AF-A0A1G0H2Y1-F1
#
_cell.length_a   1.000
_cell.length_b   1.000
_cell.length_c   1.000
_cell.angle_alpha   90.00
_cell.angle_beta   90.00
_cell.angle_gamma   90.00
#
_symmetry.space_group_name_H-M   'P 1'
#
loop_
_entity.id
_entity.type
_entity.pdbx_description
1 polymer ?
#
loop_
_entity_poly.entity_id
_entity_poly.type
_entity_poly.pdbx_seq_one_letter_code
_entity_poly.pdbx_strand_id
1 'polypeptide(L)' 'MRITLNNEIMELDDDHSLLAVLTKRGFDQAYYAAAVNRHFIPRSLHGETLLKEGDVIEIISPMQGG' A
#
# COMPACT_ATOMS: atom_id res chain seq x y z
N MET A 1 -0.53 -3.52 14.38
CA MET A 1 0.71 -2.86 13.93
C MET A 1 0.53 -1.41 13.45
N ARG A 2 1.54 -0.54 13.58
CA ARG A 2 1.59 0.82 13.00
C ARG A 2 2.39 0.82 11.70
N ILE A 3 1.83 1.42 10.65
CA ILE A 3 2.48 1.64 9.36
C ILE A 3 2.33 3.09 8.91
N THR A 4 3.04 3.48 7.86
CA THR A 4 2.87 4.78 7.19
C THR A 4 2.36 4.55 5.77
N LEU A 5 1.29 5.22 5.35
CA LEU A 5 0.76 5.20 3.98
C LEU A 5 0.72 6.63 3.45
N ASN A 6 1.45 6.95 2.38
CA ASN A 6 1.52 8.29 1.80
C ASN A 6 1.77 9.39 2.87
N ASN A 7 2.75 9.16 3.75
CA ASN A 7 3.11 10.02 4.88
C ASN A 7 2.07 10.12 6.02
N GLU A 8 0.96 9.39 5.94
CA GLU A 8 -0.01 9.28 7.03
C GLU A 8 0.25 8.04 7.87
N ILE A 9 0.42 8.22 9.18
CA ILE A 9 0.55 7.11 10.12
C ILE A 9 -0.82 6.49 10.37
N MET A 10 -0.90 5.17 10.33
CA MET A 10 -2.12 4.45 10.64
C MET A 10 -1.84 3.20 11.48
N GLU A 11 -2.79 2.85 12.34
CA GLU A 11 -2.80 1.60 13.07
C GLU A 11 -3.72 0.60 12.36
N LEU A 12 -3.20 -0.60 12.20
CA LEU A 12 -3.83 -1.78 11.64
C LEU A 12 -3.90 -2.84 12.72
N ASP A 13 -4.90 -3.72 12.67
CA ASP A 13 -4.81 -4.98 13.41
C ASP A 13 -3.67 -5.83 12.81
N ASP A 14 -3.27 -6.91 13.46
CA ASP A 14 -2.15 -7.70 12.97
C ASP A 14 -2.51 -8.50 11.69
N ASP A 15 -1.48 -8.82 10.89
CA ASP A 15 -1.54 -9.65 9.67
C ASP A 15 -2.39 -9.15 8.49
N HIS A 16 -2.24 -7.88 8.08
CA HIS A 16 -2.79 -7.42 6.80
C HIS A 16 -1.82 -7.61 5.63
N SER A 17 -2.33 -8.15 4.52
CA SER A 17 -1.67 -8.02 3.24
C SER A 17 -1.78 -6.58 2.72
N LEU A 18 -0.84 -6.19 1.86
CA LEU A 18 -0.87 -4.92 1.16
C LEU A 18 -2.20 -4.72 0.44
N LEU A 19 -2.71 -5.75 -0.26
CA LEU A 19 -4.00 -5.71 -0.92
C LEU A 19 -5.14 -5.37 0.05
N ALA A 20 -5.19 -6.03 1.21
CA ALA A 20 -6.26 -5.79 2.19
C ALA A 20 -6.27 -4.33 2.70
N VAL A 21 -5.09 -3.76 2.95
CA VAL A 21 -4.97 -2.35 3.36
C VAL A 21 -5.42 -1.41 2.23
N LEU A 22 -4.95 -1.65 1.01
CA LEU A 22 -5.27 -0.81 -0.15
C LEU A 22 -6.76 -0.86 -0.50
N THR A 23 -7.39 -2.03 -0.46
CA THR A 23 -8.83 -2.18 -0.66
C THR A 23 -9.63 -1.43 0.41
N LYS A 24 -9.27 -1.54 1.70
CA LYS A 24 -9.92 -0.78 2.78
C LYS A 24 -9.82 0.74 2.60
N ARG A 25 -8.77 1.20 1.91
CA ARG A 25 -8.51 2.62 1.62
C ARG A 25 -9.11 3.10 0.28
N GLY A 26 -9.83 2.24 -0.44
CA GLY A 26 -10.50 2.60 -1.71
C GLY A 26 -9.59 2.56 -2.95
N PHE A 27 -8.44 1.86 -2.86
CA PHE A 27 -7.53 1.64 -4.00
C PHE A 27 -7.81 0.31 -4.73
N ASP A 28 -9.03 -0.21 -4.67
CA ASP A 28 -9.41 -1.45 -5.36
C ASP A 28 -9.49 -1.26 -6.89
N GLN A 29 -10.00 -0.10 -7.35
CA GLN A 29 -10.22 0.20 -8.77
C GLN A 29 -9.32 1.29 -9.37
N ALA A 30 -8.37 1.82 -8.60
CA ALA A 30 -7.48 2.87 -9.07
C ALA A 30 -6.31 2.29 -9.91
N TYR A 31 -5.89 3.03 -10.95
CA TYR A 31 -4.59 2.84 -11.58
C TYR A 31 -3.51 3.47 -10.69
N TYR A 32 -2.64 2.65 -10.11
CA TYR A 32 -1.51 3.11 -9.29
C TYR A 32 -0.36 2.09 -9.32
N ALA A 33 0.81 2.55 -8.92
CA ALA A 33 1.91 1.73 -8.45
C ALA A 33 2.01 1.84 -6.92
N ALA A 34 2.29 0.72 -6.25
CA ALA A 34 2.53 0.69 -4.81
C ALA A 34 3.98 0.29 -4.54
N ALA A 35 4.63 1.00 -3.63
CA ALA A 35 5.93 0.63 -3.09
C ALA A 35 5.85 0.41 -1.58
N VAL A 36 6.53 -0.61 -1.09
CA VAL A 36 6.72 -0.87 0.35
C VAL A 36 8.20 -0.69 0.65
N ASN A 37 8.53 0.18 1.60
CA ASN A 37 9.89 0.54 1.97
C ASN A 37 10.76 0.89 0.75
N ARG A 38 10.23 1.71 -0.17
CA ARG A 38 10.87 2.12 -1.44
C ARG A 38 11.08 0.99 -2.47
N HIS A 39 10.44 -0.16 -2.29
CA HIS A 39 10.47 -1.26 -3.25
C HIS A 39 9.09 -1.43 -3.89
N PHE A 40 9.03 -1.33 -5.23
CA PHE A 40 7.79 -1.52 -5.96
C PHE A 40 7.29 -2.96 -5.82
N ILE A 41 6.03 -3.11 -5.43
CA ILE A 41 5.36 -4.40 -5.33
C ILE A 41 4.45 -4.55 -6.55
N PRO A 42 4.69 -5.55 -7.42
CA PRO A 42 3.79 -5.89 -8.51
C PRO A 42 2.38 -6.17 -8.01
N ARG A 43 1.35 -5.74 -8.75
CA ARG A 43 -0.06 -5.91 -8.35
C ARG A 43 -0.44 -7.37 -8.07
N SER A 44 0.15 -8.32 -8.81
CA SER A 44 -0.05 -9.76 -8.57
C SER A 44 0.42 -10.21 -7.19
N LEU A 45 1.40 -9.53 -6.60
CA LEU A 45 1.97 -9.87 -5.28
C LEU A 45 1.34 -9.09 -4.13
N HIS A 46 0.41 -8.16 -4.38
CA HIS A 46 -0.21 -7.37 -3.30
C HIS A 46 -0.94 -8.24 -2.28
N GLY A 47 -1.56 -9.34 -2.72
CA GLY A 47 -2.26 -10.28 -1.83
C GLY A 47 -1.32 -11.11 -0.95
N GLU A 48 -0.11 -11.37 -1.42
CA GLU A 48 0.92 -12.18 -0.75
C GLU A 48 1.88 -11.35 0.10
N THR A 49 1.95 -10.04 -0.16
CA THR A 49 2.83 -9.12 0.57
C THR A 49 2.23 -8.78 1.92
N LEU A 50 2.66 -9.49 2.96
CA LEU A 50 2.29 -9.19 4.34
C LEU A 50 3.06 -7.95 4.84
N LEU A 51 2.31 -7.01 5.41
CA LEU A 51 2.87 -5.81 6.02
C LEU A 51 3.39 -6.10 7.42
N LYS A 52 4.38 -5.33 7.83
CA LYS A 52 5.03 -5.41 9.14
C LYS A 52 4.95 -4.07 9.85
N GLU A 53 5.09 -4.12 11.17
CA GLU A 53 5.26 -2.94 12.02
C GLU A 53 6.37 -2.03 11.47
N GLY A 54 6.05 -0.75 11.29
CA GLY A 54 6.95 0.27 10.80
C GLY A 54 7.07 0.38 9.28
N ASP A 55 6.39 -0.47 8.50
CA ASP A 55 6.44 -0.39 7.04
C ASP A 55 5.93 0.96 6.51
N VAL A 56 6.60 1.44 5.47
CA VAL A 56 6.23 2.67 4.74
C VAL A 56 5.72 2.30 3.36
N ILE A 57 4.49 2.68 3.06
CA ILE A 57 3.79 2.40 1.83
C ILE A 57 3.60 3.70 1.07
N GLU A 58 4.02 3.71 -0.19
CA GLU A 58 3.87 4.84 -1.11
C GLU A 58 3.00 4.42 -2.29
N ILE A 59 1.94 5.18 -2.54
CA ILE A 59 1.01 4.99 -3.65
C ILE A 59 1.22 6.11 -4.65
N ILE A 60 1.63 5.71 -5.85
CA ILE A 60 1.93 6.60 -6.96
C ILE A 60 0.85 6.38 -8.01
N SER A 61 -0.06 7.35 -8.12
CA SER A 61 -1.03 7.39 -9.21
C SER A 61 -0.40 8.10 -10.41
N PRO A 62 -0.70 7.69 -11.66
CA PRO A 62 -0.27 8.44 -12.83
C PRO A 62 -0.87 9.85 -12.73
N MET A 63 -0.02 10.87 -12.72
CA MET A 63 -0.46 12.24 -12.94
C MET A 63 -0.83 12.31 -14.42
N GLN A 64 -2.10 12.60 -14.73
CA GLN A 64 -2.54 12.86 -16.11
C GLN A 64 -1.63 13.94 -16.72
N GLY A 65 -0.68 13.53 -17.56
CA GLY A 65 0.03 14.44 -18.45
C GLY A 65 -0.91 14.82 -19.58
N GLY A 66 -0.98 16.10 -19.92
CA GLY A 66 -1.85 16.65 -20.97
C GLY A 66 -1.58 16.09 -22.36
#